data_AF-A0A7I9Y8J0-F1
#
_entry.id   AF-A0A7I9Y8J0-F1
#
_cell.length_a   1.000
_cell.length_b   1.000
_cell.length_c   1.000
_cell.angle_alpha   90.00
_cell.angle_beta   90.00
_cell.angle_gamma   90.00
#
_symmetry.space_group_name_H-M   'P 1'
#
loop_
_entity.id
_entity.type
_entity.pdbx_description
1 polymer ?
#
loop_
_entity_poly.entity_id
_entity_poly.type
_entity_poly.pdbx_seq_one_letter_code
_entity_poly.pdbx_strand_id
1 'polypeptide(L)' 'MAVLRERFGVSERRACTVVGIHRSTMRLTPAPITDEEAELRAWLRTFSTDRPRWGWRRAAVMARRVLGGE' A
#
# COMPACT_ATOMS: atom_id res chain seq x y z
N MET A 1 5.38 -0.08 -11.39
CA MET A 1 6.24 -0.49 -12.53
C MET A 1 7.25 0.58 -12.97
N ALA A 2 6.92 1.87 -12.86
CA ALA A 2 7.79 3.01 -13.22
C ALA A 2 9.25 2.85 -12.75
N VAL A 3 9.47 2.69 -11.44
CA VAL A 3 10.81 2.54 -10.84
C VAL A 3 11.67 1.47 -11.52
N LEU A 4 11.11 0.29 -11.81
CA LEU A 4 11.87 -0.78 -12.43
C LEU A 4 12.24 -0.47 -13.89
N ARG A 5 11.30 0.13 -14.63
CA ARG A 5 11.50 0.51 -16.03
C ARG A 5 12.51 1.65 -16.15
N GLU A 6 12.38 2.67 -15.31
CA GLU A 6 13.21 3.87 -15.33
C GLU A 6 14.64 3.61 -14.82
N ARG A 7 14.78 2.87 -13.72
CA ARG A 7 16.11 2.63 -13.13
C ARG A 7 16.91 1.55 -13.84
N PHE A 8 16.24 0.54 -14.41
CA PHE A 8 16.92 -0.62 -15.00
C PHE A 8 16.71 -0.77 -16.50
N GLY A 9 15.97 0.13 -17.17
CA GLY A 9 15.73 0.08 -18.61
C GLY A 9 14.96 -1.16 -19.08
N VAL A 10 14.31 -1.90 -18.16
CA VAL A 10 13.61 -3.14 -18.50
C VAL A 10 12.20 -2.86 -19.03
N SER A 11 11.72 -3.73 -19.91
CA SER A 11 10.33 -3.68 -20.35
C SER A 11 9.37 -3.95 -19.18
N GLU A 12 8.16 -3.41 -19.26
CA GLU A 12 7.10 -3.69 -18.27
C GLU A 12 6.83 -5.19 -18.10
N ARG A 13 6.91 -5.97 -19.20
CA ARG A 13 6.78 -7.43 -19.15
C ARG A 13 7.84 -8.04 -18.24
N ARG A 14 9.11 -7.69 -18.46
CA ARG A 14 10.23 -8.18 -17.64
C ARG A 14 10.09 -7.72 -16.18
N ALA A 15 9.71 -6.46 -15.96
CA ALA A 15 9.48 -5.94 -14.62
C ALA A 15 8.37 -6.71 -13.87
N CYS A 16 7.24 -6.97 -14.52
CA CYS A 16 6.13 -7.77 -13.97
C CYS A 16 6.54 -9.20 -13.63
N THR A 17 7.28 -9.86 -14.53
CA THR A 17 7.82 -11.21 -14.28
C THR A 17 8.73 -11.24 -13.05
N VAL A 18 9.62 -10.24 -12.89
CA VAL A 18 10.56 -10.19 -11.76
C VAL A 18 9.85 -10.01 -10.42
N VAL A 19 8.82 -9.17 -10.35
CA VAL A 19 8.08 -8.94 -9.09
C VAL A 19 6.97 -9.95 -8.83
N GLY A 20 6.67 -10.83 -9.78
CA GLY A 20 5.58 -11.81 -9.66
C GLY A 20 4.17 -11.20 -9.73
N ILE A 21 4.01 -10.02 -10.34
CA ILE A 21 2.69 -9.35 -10.49
C ILE A 21 2.22 -9.49 -11.93
N HIS A 22 0.94 -9.86 -12.12
CA HIS A 22 0.39 -9.97 -13.46
C HIS A 22 0.32 -8.60 -14.16
N ARG A 23 0.66 -8.59 -15.45
CA ARG A 23 0.74 -7.35 -16.24
C ARG A 23 -0.60 -6.61 -16.34
N SER A 24 -1.73 -7.32 -16.37
CA SER A 24 -3.05 -6.67 -16.42
C SER A 24 -3.30 -5.84 -15.16
N THR A 25 -2.93 -6.35 -13.97
CA THR A 25 -3.05 -5.63 -12.70
C THR A 25 -2.24 -4.33 -12.71
N MET A 26 -1.02 -4.36 -13.29
CA MET A 26 -0.18 -3.16 -13.38
C MET A 26 -0.69 -2.11 -14.37
N ARG A 27 -1.64 -2.46 -15.22
CA ARG A 27 -2.26 -1.56 -16.21
C ARG A 27 -3.62 -1.02 -15.76
N LEU A 28 -4.12 -1.45 -14.59
CA LEU A 28 -5.33 -0.89 -14.02
C LEU A 28 -5.08 0.56 -13.62
N THR A 29 -6.01 1.45 -13.94
CA THR A 29 -6.05 2.80 -13.38
C THR A 29 -6.40 2.70 -11.90
N PRO A 30 -5.51 3.15 -10.99
CA PRO A 30 -5.84 3.16 -9.56
C PRO A 30 -7.03 4.09 -9.30
N ALA A 31 -7.91 3.69 -8.39
CA ALA A 31 -8.91 4.62 -7.87
C ALA A 31 -8.21 5.78 -7.15
N PRO A 32 -8.80 6.99 -7.17
CA PRO A 32 -8.33 8.08 -6.32
C PRO A 32 -8.38 7.67 -4.86
N ILE A 33 -7.33 8.00 -4.11
CA ILE A 33 -7.27 7.76 -2.65
C ILE A 33 -8.08 8.87 -1.99
N THR A 34 -9.06 8.52 -1.16
CA THR A 34 -9.81 9.51 -0.37
C THR A 34 -8.98 10.04 0.79
N ASP A 35 -9.37 11.16 1.37
CA ASP A 35 -8.66 11.75 2.51
C ASP A 35 -8.67 10.80 3.72
N GLU A 36 -9.79 10.12 3.97
CA GLU A 36 -9.91 9.11 5.03
C GLU A 36 -8.98 7.92 4.79
N GLU A 37 -8.84 7.48 3.53
CA GLU A 37 -7.91 6.40 3.19
C GLU A 37 -6.46 6.84 3.35
N ALA A 38 -6.14 8.08 2.96
CA ALA A 38 -4.80 8.65 3.14
C ALA A 38 -4.41 8.74 4.61
N GLU A 39 -5.34 9.21 5.47
CA GLU A 39 -5.17 9.29 6.91
C GLU A 39 -4.99 7.89 7.53
N LEU A 40 -5.86 6.93 7.18
CA LEU A 40 -5.75 5.56 7.65
C LEU A 40 -4.40 4.93 7.27
N ARG A 41 -3.94 5.13 6.04
CA ARG A 41 -2.63 4.64 5.58
C ARG A 41 -1.48 5.28 6.35
N ALA A 42 -1.54 6.59 6.63
CA ALA A 42 -0.53 7.28 7.42
C ALA A 42 -0.47 6.73 8.85
N TRP A 43 -1.62 6.61 9.50
CA TRP A 43 -1.74 6.06 10.83
C TRP A 43 -1.25 4.61 10.92
N LEU A 44 -1.61 3.74 9.95
CA LEU A 44 -1.16 2.34 9.93
C LEU A 44 0.36 2.20 9.83
N ARG A 45 1.05 3.09 9.11
CA ARG A 45 2.52 3.10 9.04
C ARG A 45 3.15 3.44 10.37
N THR A 46 2.66 4.48 11.03
CA THR A 46 3.12 4.88 12.37
C THR A 46 2.85 3.76 13.38
N PHE A 47 1.62 3.25 13.41
CA PHE A 47 1.23 2.16 14.32
C PHE A 47 2.11 0.92 14.15
N SER A 48 2.41 0.52 12.90
CA SER A 48 3.23 -0.67 12.62
C SER A 48 4.69 -0.47 13.03
N THR A 49 5.20 0.75 12.90
CA THR A 49 6.56 1.11 13.35
C THR A 49 6.65 1.09 14.88
N ASP A 50 5.67 1.68 15.56
CA ASP A 50 5.65 1.75 17.02
C ASP A 50 5.36 0.39 17.68
N ARG A 51 4.56 -0.46 17.01
CA ARG A 51 4.02 -1.72 17.55
C ARG A 51 4.18 -2.89 16.56
N PRO A 52 5.41 -3.26 16.19
CA PRO A 52 5.66 -4.22 15.11
C PRO A 52 5.12 -5.64 15.37
N ARG A 53 4.96 -6.03 16.64
CA ARG A 53 4.47 -7.38 17.03
C ARG A 53 2.95 -7.47 17.18
N TRP A 54 2.21 -6.38 17.00
CA TRP A 54 0.77 -6.36 17.31
C TRP A 54 -0.11 -6.92 16.19
N GLY A 55 0.40 -6.94 14.97
CA GLY A 55 -0.30 -7.45 13.80
C GLY A 55 -1.55 -6.64 13.43
N TRP A 56 -2.15 -7.04 12.30
CA TRP A 56 -3.24 -6.28 11.68
C TRP A 56 -4.53 -6.26 12.50
N ARG A 57 -4.83 -7.32 13.27
CA ARG A 57 -6.07 -7.39 14.07
C ARG A 57 -6.14 -6.29 15.12
N ARG A 58 -5.04 -6.08 15.85
CA ARG A 58 -4.95 -5.01 16.85
C ARG A 58 -4.91 -3.63 16.19
N ALA A 59 -4.20 -3.51 15.06
CA ALA A 59 -4.21 -2.28 14.26
C ALA A 59 -5.63 -1.89 13.87
N ALA A 60 -6.46 -2.82 13.40
CA ALA A 60 -7.84 -2.56 13.00
C ALA A 60 -8.74 -2.11 14.17
N VAL A 61 -8.59 -2.72 15.35
CA VAL A 61 -9.33 -2.29 16.55
C VAL A 61 -8.93 -0.88 16.97
N MET A 62 -7.63 -0.58 16.95
CA MET A 62 -7.11 0.73 17.34
C MET A 62 -7.42 1.81 16.31
N ALA A 63 -7.33 1.51 15.02
CA ALA A 63 -7.73 2.42 13.95
C ALA A 63 -9.18 2.86 14.11
N ARG A 64 -10.11 1.92 14.37
CA ARG A 64 -11.51 2.27 14.63
C ARG A 64 -11.72 3.18 15.85
N ARG A 65 -10.87 3.07 16.88
CA ARG A 65 -10.97 3.90 18.08
C ARG A 65 -10.39 5.31 17.90
N VAL A 66 -9.36 5.44 17.07
CA VAL A 66 -8.60 6.68 16.93
C VAL A 66 -9.04 7.49 15.72
N LEU A 67 -9.48 6.82 14.66
CA LEU A 67 -9.90 7.42 13.39
C LEU A 67 -11.41 7.33 13.15
N GLY A 68 -12.12 6.52 13.94
CA GLY A 68 -13.58 6.57 13.97
C GLY A 68 -14.02 7.78 14.76
N GLY A 69 -14.18 8.92 14.07
CA GLY A 69 -14.95 10.04 14.61
C GLY A 69 -16.40 9.59 14.77
N GLU A 70 -16.93 9.72 15.99
CA GLU A 70 -18.29 9.38 16.48
C GLU A 70 -19.00 8.17 15.86
#